data_AF-A0AA39NAN6-F1
#
_entry.id   AF-A0AA39NAN6-F1
#
_cell.length_a   1.000
_cell.length_b   1.000
_cell.length_c   1.000
_cell.angle_alpha   90.00
_cell.angle_beta   90.00
_cell.angle_gamma   90.00
#
_symmetry.space_group_name_H-M   'P 1'
#
loop_
_entity.id
_entity.type
_entity.pdbx_description
1 polymer ?
#
loop_
_entity_poly.entity_id
_entity_poly.type
_entity_poly.pdbx_seq_one_letter_code
_entity_poly.pdbx_strand_id
1 'polypeptide(L)'
;MAYIPTKKSDFDPRLASLLPDYSHAPPDARIIHLLQTNSPPTPIETQSLQATLSETPHRIAELDSLIGPATSLPRYLTKDRNQALENEADAKKILSPCRQLPNELLIDIFIRCLSGRDQLDSPSNPGAFHWTLSHVCRKWREVAIGTPEIWSSIHLDF
;
A
#
# COMPACT_ATOMS: atom_id res chain seq x y z
N MET A 1 -25.89 19.18 27.44
CA MET A 1 -25.59 19.43 26.00
C MET A 1 -26.50 18.56 25.15
N ALA A 2 -26.86 19.01 23.94
CA ALA A 2 -27.83 18.33 23.09
C ALA A 2 -27.21 17.21 22.24
N TYR A 3 -28.04 16.26 21.83
CA TYR A 3 -27.71 15.22 20.85
C TYR A 3 -28.51 15.45 19.56
N ILE A 4 -27.93 15.07 18.43
CA ILE A 4 -28.57 15.09 17.12
C ILE A 4 -28.58 13.68 16.51
N PRO A 5 -29.60 13.31 15.71
CA PRO A 5 -29.60 12.03 15.01
C PRO A 5 -28.38 11.89 14.10
N THR A 6 -27.71 10.74 14.15
CA THR A 6 -26.59 10.44 13.26
C THR A 6 -27.11 10.21 11.84
N LYS A 7 -26.52 10.90 10.86
CA LYS A 7 -26.86 10.75 9.42
C LYS A 7 -26.24 9.48 8.84
N LYS A 8 -26.79 8.31 9.21
CA LYS A 8 -26.31 6.99 8.75
C LYS A 8 -26.36 6.83 7.22
N SER A 9 -27.23 7.58 6.54
CA SER A 9 -27.36 7.62 5.08
C SER A 9 -26.09 8.09 4.35
N ASP A 10 -25.24 8.85 5.03
CA ASP A 10 -24.06 9.46 4.43
C ASP A 10 -22.89 8.44 4.32
N PHE A 11 -23.07 7.24 4.87
CA PHE A 11 -22.07 6.18 4.94
C PHE A 11 -22.47 4.96 4.10
N ASP A 12 -21.48 4.18 3.67
CA ASP A 12 -21.71 2.88 3.02
C ASP A 12 -22.61 2.00 3.93
N PRO A 13 -23.65 1.33 3.38
CA PRO A 13 -24.57 0.53 4.19
C PRO A 13 -23.91 -0.52 5.08
N ARG A 14 -22.75 -1.05 4.66
CA ARG A 14 -21.98 -2.04 5.44
C ARG A 14 -21.33 -1.45 6.69
N LEU A 15 -21.09 -0.14 6.69
CA LEU A 15 -20.46 0.60 7.79
C LEU A 15 -21.49 1.40 8.59
N ALA A 16 -22.60 1.81 7.96
CA ALA A 16 -23.66 2.58 8.58
C ALA A 16 -24.26 1.89 9.82
N SER A 17 -24.28 0.55 9.86
CA SER A 17 -24.75 -0.24 11.01
C SER A 17 -23.85 -0.14 12.24
N LEU A 18 -22.59 0.28 12.07
CA LEU A 18 -21.63 0.41 13.17
C LEU A 18 -21.70 1.78 13.85
N LEU A 19 -22.45 2.73 13.27
CA LEU A 19 -22.58 4.08 13.80
C LEU A 19 -23.63 4.14 14.91
N PRO A 20 -23.38 4.93 15.99
CA PRO A 20 -24.41 5.24 16.99
C PRO A 20 -25.61 5.95 16.36
N ASP A 21 -26.78 5.84 16.99
CA ASP A 21 -28.01 6.51 16.52
C ASP A 21 -28.00 8.02 16.72
N TYR A 22 -27.16 8.51 17.65
CA TYR A 22 -27.05 9.92 17.98
C TYR A 22 -25.59 10.38 18.05
N SER A 23 -25.37 11.64 17.71
CA SER A 23 -24.09 12.35 17.75
C SER A 23 -24.19 13.57 18.65
N HIS A 24 -23.06 14.01 19.21
CA HIS A 24 -23.03 15.24 20.01
C HIS A 24 -23.30 16.47 19.14
N ALA A 25 -24.23 17.33 19.59
CA ALA A 25 -24.47 18.61 18.94
C ALA A 25 -23.38 19.62 19.34
N PRO A 26 -23.08 20.61 18.49
CA PRO A 26 -22.27 21.75 18.90
C PRO A 26 -22.95 22.51 20.06
N PRO A 27 -22.16 23.25 20.88
CA PRO A 27 -22.71 24.05 21.97
C PRO A 27 -23.77 25.03 21.46
N ASP A 28 -24.88 25.16 22.20
CA ASP A 28 -25.90 26.15 21.88
C ASP A 28 -25.43 27.59 22.19
N ALA A 29 -26.17 28.58 21.70
CA ALA A 29 -25.83 29.99 21.88
C ALA A 29 -25.71 30.42 23.36
N ARG A 30 -26.48 29.78 24.26
CA ARG A 30 -26.46 30.09 25.68
C ARG A 30 -25.18 29.55 26.33
N ILE A 31 -24.76 28.34 25.99
CA ILE A 31 -23.48 27.77 26.41
C ILE A 31 -22.32 28.58 25.85
N ILE A 32 -22.36 28.97 24.57
CA ILE A 32 -21.32 29.82 23.96
C ILE A 32 -21.18 31.13 24.73
N HIS A 33 -22.30 31.79 25.07
CA HIS A 33 -22.27 33.01 25.86
C HIS A 33 -21.63 32.78 27.24
N LEU A 34 -22.00 31.71 27.96
CA LEU A 34 -21.41 31.37 29.26
C LEU A 34 -19.90 31.08 29.18
N LEU A 35 -19.42 30.57 28.05
CA LEU A 35 -17.99 30.35 27.82
C LEU A 35 -17.24 31.66 27.52
N GLN A 36 -17.93 32.68 27.02
CA GLN A 36 -17.35 33.97 26.65
C GLN A 36 -17.46 35.02 27.78
N THR A 37 -18.33 34.81 28.76
CA THR A 37 -18.55 35.74 29.88
C THR A 37 -18.34 35.03 31.23
N ASN A 38 -17.96 35.79 32.26
CA ASN A 38 -17.93 35.26 33.65
C ASN A 38 -19.33 35.26 34.31
N SER A 39 -20.40 35.17 33.52
CA SER A 39 -21.76 35.14 34.05
C SER A 39 -22.04 33.76 34.67
N PRO A 40 -22.62 33.69 35.88
CA PRO A 40 -22.94 32.39 36.47
C PRO A 40 -24.05 31.67 35.68
N PRO A 41 -24.03 30.34 35.60
CA PRO A 41 -25.13 29.56 35.06
C PRO A 41 -26.36 29.63 35.98
N THR A 42 -27.54 29.52 35.39
CA THR A 42 -28.79 29.35 36.13
C THR A 42 -28.83 27.98 36.83
N PRO A 43 -29.71 27.77 37.82
CA PRO A 43 -29.84 26.46 38.48
C PRO A 43 -30.16 25.31 37.51
N ILE A 44 -31.00 25.59 36.49
CA ILE A 44 -31.38 24.62 35.45
C ILE A 44 -30.18 24.30 34.54
N GLU A 45 -29.41 25.31 34.15
CA GLU A 45 -28.18 25.12 33.38
C GLU A 45 -27.15 24.32 34.16
N THR A 46 -26.98 24.63 35.45
CA THR A 46 -26.10 23.89 36.36
C THR A 46 -26.48 22.41 36.43
N GLN A 47 -27.78 22.11 36.59
CA GLN A 47 -28.27 20.74 36.62
C GLN A 47 -28.03 20.00 35.29
N SER A 48 -28.29 20.66 34.16
CA SER A 48 -28.03 20.10 32.82
C SER A 48 -26.53 19.84 32.57
N LEU A 49 -25.67 20.75 33.03
CA LEU A 49 -24.22 20.60 32.96
C LEU A 49 -23.72 19.46 33.86
N GLN A 50 -24.25 19.33 35.08
CA GLN A 50 -23.94 18.22 35.97
C GLN A 50 -24.38 16.87 35.39
N ALA A 51 -25.57 16.79 34.81
CA ALA A 51 -26.04 15.60 34.11
C ALA A 51 -25.14 15.24 32.91
N THR A 52 -24.65 16.26 32.20
CA THR A 52 -23.67 16.06 31.12
C THR A 52 -22.36 15.50 31.68
N LEU A 53 -21.84 16.04 32.79
CA LEU A 53 -20.61 15.56 33.43
C LEU A 53 -20.72 14.11 33.90
N SER A 54 -21.90 13.67 34.36
CA SER A 54 -22.11 12.27 34.77
C SER A 54 -22.23 11.30 33.58
N GLU A 55 -22.86 11.71 32.47
CA GLU A 55 -23.12 10.84 31.32
C GLU A 55 -21.93 10.76 30.34
N THR A 56 -21.16 11.84 30.21
CA THR A 56 -20.07 11.96 29.22
C THR A 56 -19.02 10.85 29.30
N PRO A 57 -18.55 10.41 30.48
CA PRO A 57 -17.54 9.34 30.56
C PRO A 57 -18.00 8.01 29.96
N HIS A 58 -19.28 7.64 30.17
CA HIS A 58 -19.83 6.43 29.56
C HIS A 58 -19.87 6.54 28.04
N ARG A 59 -20.27 7.70 27.53
CA ARG A 59 -20.34 7.94 26.07
C ARG A 59 -18.98 7.94 25.41
N ILE A 60 -17.97 8.53 26.06
CA ILE A 60 -16.59 8.45 25.59
C ILE A 60 -16.13 6.99 25.54
N ALA A 61 -16.36 6.21 26.60
CA ALA A 61 -15.98 4.81 26.64
C ALA A 61 -16.69 3.97 25.54
N GLU A 62 -17.98 4.23 25.30
CA GLU A 62 -18.74 3.61 24.22
C GLU A 62 -18.12 3.92 22.85
N LEU A 63 -17.83 5.20 22.56
CA LEU A 63 -17.19 5.62 21.32
C LEU A 63 -15.79 5.04 21.15
N ASP A 64 -14.98 5.05 22.20
CA ASP A 64 -13.63 4.46 22.19
C ASP A 64 -13.68 2.95 21.90
N SER A 65 -14.69 2.26 22.43
CA SER A 65 -14.91 0.82 22.16
C SER A 65 -15.23 0.55 20.69
N LEU A 66 -15.80 1.51 19.96
CA LEU A 66 -16.09 1.42 18.52
C LEU A 66 -14.89 1.86 17.66
N ILE A 67 -14.14 2.88 18.10
CA ILE A 67 -12.96 3.40 17.38
C ILE A 67 -11.89 2.32 17.24
N GLY A 68 -11.62 1.54 18.30
CA GLY A 68 -10.60 0.48 18.28
C GLY A 68 -10.81 -0.51 17.12
N PRO A 69 -11.95 -1.22 17.07
CA PRO A 69 -12.29 -2.11 15.96
C PRO A 69 -12.36 -1.39 14.61
N ALA A 70 -12.96 -0.20 14.54
CA ALA A 70 -13.10 0.55 13.29
C ALA A 70 -11.75 0.92 12.67
N THR A 71 -10.72 1.20 13.48
CA THR A 71 -9.35 1.45 12.97
C THR A 71 -8.62 0.16 12.58
N SER A 72 -9.03 -0.99 13.10
CA SER A 72 -8.40 -2.28 12.77
C SER A 72 -8.76 -2.78 11.37
N LEU A 73 -9.97 -2.49 10.90
CA LEU A 73 -10.47 -2.95 9.61
C LEU A 73 -9.70 -2.33 8.42
N PRO A 74 -9.52 -1.00 8.30
CA PRO A 74 -8.69 -0.40 7.26
C PRO A 74 -7.24 -0.93 7.29
N ARG A 75 -6.69 -1.18 8.48
CA ARG A 75 -5.33 -1.72 8.65
C ARG A 75 -5.23 -3.12 8.03
N TYR A 76 -6.20 -3.99 8.32
CA TYR A 76 -6.27 -5.33 7.74
C TYR A 76 -6.45 -5.27 6.23
N LEU A 77 -7.43 -4.52 5.72
CA LEU A 77 -7.72 -4.43 4.29
C LEU A 77 -6.54 -3.85 3.50
N THR A 78 -5.85 -2.85 4.05
CA THR A 78 -4.65 -2.28 3.42
C THR A 78 -3.52 -3.30 3.36
N LYS A 79 -3.31 -4.06 4.44
CA LYS A 79 -2.31 -5.14 4.48
C LYS A 79 -2.61 -6.21 3.43
N ASP A 80 -3.85 -6.69 3.37
CA ASP A 80 -4.27 -7.73 2.43
C ASP A 80 -4.16 -7.27 0.98
N ARG A 81 -4.58 -6.03 0.69
CA ARG A 81 -4.38 -5.40 -0.62
C ARG A 81 -2.91 -5.37 -1.03
N ASN A 82 -2.01 -4.98 -0.12
CA ASN A 82 -0.58 -4.91 -0.42
C ASN A 82 -0.01 -6.31 -0.68
N GLN A 83 -0.42 -7.31 0.10
CA GLN A 83 -0.02 -8.69 -0.14
C GLN A 83 -0.49 -9.21 -1.50
N ALA A 84 -1.72 -8.86 -1.91
CA ALA A 84 -2.24 -9.23 -3.22
C ALA A 84 -1.41 -8.62 -4.37
N LEU A 85 -0.96 -7.37 -4.23
CA LEU A 85 -0.08 -6.73 -5.21
C LEU A 85 1.30 -7.40 -5.29
N GLU A 86 1.87 -7.79 -4.16
CA GLU A 86 3.13 -8.56 -4.13
C GLU A 86 2.97 -9.92 -4.83
N ASN A 87 1.89 -10.64 -4.51
CA ASN A 87 1.59 -11.93 -5.13
C ASN A 87 1.40 -11.81 -6.65
N GLU A 88 0.72 -10.76 -7.12
CA GLU A 88 0.57 -10.49 -8.55
C GLU A 88 1.92 -10.21 -9.21
N ALA A 89 2.78 -9.40 -8.59
CA ALA A 89 4.11 -9.10 -9.10
C ALA A 89 4.98 -10.35 -9.19
N ASP A 90 4.93 -11.23 -8.18
CA ASP A 90 5.68 -12.48 -8.17
C ASP A 90 5.14 -13.48 -9.20
N ALA A 91 3.81 -13.58 -9.35
CA ALA A 91 3.21 -14.37 -10.43
C ALA A 91 3.68 -13.89 -11.81
N LYS A 92 3.70 -12.58 -12.07
CA LYS A 92 4.23 -12.01 -13.32
C LYS A 92 5.70 -12.36 -13.55
N LYS A 93 6.54 -12.28 -12.51
CA LYS A 93 7.96 -12.68 -12.61
C LYS A 93 8.11 -14.18 -12.92
N ILE A 94 7.33 -15.03 -12.27
CA ILE A 94 7.36 -16.49 -12.45
C ILE A 94 6.88 -16.89 -13.83
N LEU A 95 5.80 -16.27 -14.31
CA LEU A 95 5.22 -16.53 -15.63
C LEU A 95 5.94 -15.79 -16.77
N SER A 96 7.06 -15.10 -16.48
CA SER A 96 7.82 -14.38 -17.50
C SER A 96 8.25 -15.32 -18.64
N PRO A 97 8.13 -14.90 -19.92
CA PRO A 97 8.51 -15.72 -21.07
C PRO A 97 9.96 -16.22 -21.01
N CYS A 98 10.87 -15.41 -20.46
CA CYS A 98 12.28 -15.75 -20.30
C CYS A 98 12.53 -17.04 -19.50
N ARG A 99 11.59 -17.45 -18.63
CA ARG A 99 11.68 -18.72 -17.88
C ARG A 99 11.18 -19.91 -18.70
N GLN A 100 10.26 -19.69 -19.64
CA GLN A 100 9.59 -20.73 -20.43
C GLN A 100 10.27 -21.00 -21.78
N LEU A 101 11.07 -20.06 -22.30
CA LEU A 101 11.76 -20.25 -23.58
C LEU A 101 12.69 -21.48 -23.53
N PRO A 102 12.61 -22.39 -24.51
CA PRO A 102 13.61 -23.42 -24.73
C PRO A 102 15.02 -22.85 -24.90
N ASN A 103 16.03 -23.69 -24.71
CA ASN A 103 17.42 -23.24 -24.84
C ASN A 103 17.72 -22.84 -26.29
N GLU A 104 17.16 -23.53 -27.29
CA GLU A 104 17.38 -23.19 -28.71
C GLU A 104 16.93 -21.76 -29.02
N LEU A 105 15.73 -21.38 -28.56
CA LEU A 105 15.20 -20.03 -28.80
C LEU A 105 15.99 -18.97 -28.02
N LEU A 106 16.50 -19.29 -26.82
CA LEU A 106 17.39 -18.38 -26.10
C LEU A 106 18.70 -18.15 -26.86
N ILE A 107 19.30 -19.21 -27.40
CA ILE A 107 20.51 -19.13 -28.24
C ILE A 107 20.24 -18.24 -29.45
N ASP A 108 19.17 -18.50 -30.20
CA ASP A 108 18.80 -17.71 -31.38
C ASP A 108 18.64 -16.23 -31.06
N ILE A 109 18.00 -15.91 -29.93
CA ILE A 109 17.85 -14.52 -29.46
C ILE A 109 19.23 -13.93 -29.13
N PHE A 110 20.08 -14.64 -28.39
CA PHE A 110 21.41 -14.16 -28.00
C PHE A 110 22.28 -13.86 -29.22
N ILE A 111 22.34 -14.77 -30.19
CA ILE A 111 23.11 -14.60 -31.42
C ILE A 111 22.60 -13.42 -32.24
N ARG A 112 21.29 -13.28 -32.43
CA ARG A 112 20.71 -12.12 -33.15
C ARG A 112 21.02 -10.80 -32.44
N CYS A 113 20.99 -10.78 -31.11
CA CYS A 113 21.36 -9.61 -30.33
C CYS A 113 22.86 -9.30 -30.36
N LEU A 114 23.72 -10.29 -30.58
CA LEU A 114 25.15 -10.13 -30.74
C LEU A 114 25.50 -9.59 -32.14
N SER A 115 24.87 -10.13 -33.19
CA SER A 115 25.09 -9.67 -34.57
C SER A 115 24.69 -8.22 -34.83
N GLY A 116 23.80 -7.65 -34.00
CA GLY A 116 23.43 -6.23 -34.06
C GLY A 116 24.32 -5.29 -33.25
N ARG A 117 25.30 -5.83 -32.50
CA ARG A 117 26.26 -5.08 -31.69
C ARG A 117 27.65 -5.26 -32.30
N ASP A 118 27.91 -4.57 -33.41
CA ASP A 118 29.23 -4.53 -34.04
C ASP A 118 30.29 -4.10 -33.02
N GLN A 119 31.27 -4.97 -32.75
CA GLN A 119 32.66 -4.73 -32.28
C GLN A 119 32.92 -3.62 -31.23
N LEU A 120 31.91 -3.09 -30.52
CA LEU A 120 32.07 -1.92 -29.66
C LEU A 120 32.37 -2.27 -28.21
N ASP A 121 32.09 -3.51 -27.82
CA ASP A 121 32.38 -3.98 -26.48
C ASP A 121 33.69 -4.74 -26.48
N SER A 122 34.77 -4.04 -26.12
CA SER A 122 35.97 -4.70 -25.62
C SER A 122 35.54 -5.73 -24.58
N PRO A 123 35.86 -7.03 -24.67
CA PRO A 123 35.60 -8.02 -23.61
C PRO A 123 36.26 -7.67 -22.27
N SER A 124 37.18 -6.70 -22.24
CA SER A 124 37.66 -6.09 -21.00
C SER A 124 36.58 -5.24 -20.30
N ASN A 125 35.50 -4.86 -21.01
CA ASN A 125 34.33 -4.18 -20.47
C ASN A 125 33.43 -5.18 -19.74
N PRO A 126 33.26 -5.09 -18.41
CA PRO A 126 32.33 -5.93 -17.67
C PRO A 126 30.86 -5.75 -18.10
N GLY A 127 30.55 -4.64 -18.78
CA GLY A 127 29.24 -4.37 -19.39
C GLY A 127 29.05 -4.98 -20.78
N ALA A 128 30.03 -5.71 -21.33
CA ALA A 128 29.90 -6.33 -22.64
C ALA A 128 28.70 -7.29 -22.69
N PHE A 129 28.09 -7.41 -23.87
CA PHE A 129 26.87 -8.20 -24.02
C PHE A 129 27.03 -9.67 -23.59
N HIS A 130 28.14 -10.33 -23.94
CA HIS A 130 28.42 -11.72 -23.57
C HIS A 130 28.52 -11.92 -22.05
N TRP A 131 29.17 -10.98 -21.34
CA TRP A 131 29.21 -10.98 -19.88
C TRP A 131 27.82 -10.74 -19.30
N THR A 132 27.11 -9.73 -19.80
CA THR A 132 25.77 -9.36 -19.32
C THR A 132 24.79 -10.54 -19.39
N LEU A 133 24.79 -11.30 -20.50
CA LEU A 133 23.95 -12.50 -20.64
C LEU A 133 24.21 -13.53 -19.53
N SER A 134 25.49 -13.74 -19.18
CA SER A 134 25.90 -14.68 -18.14
C SER A 134 25.53 -14.24 -16.72
N HIS A 135 25.10 -12.99 -16.53
CA HIS A 135 24.74 -12.43 -15.22
C HIS A 135 23.23 -12.28 -15.00
N VAL A 136 22.37 -12.58 -15.99
CA VAL A 136 20.91 -12.44 -15.85
C VAL A 136 20.30 -13.48 -14.92
N CYS A 137 20.50 -14.77 -15.20
CA CYS A 137 20.04 -15.87 -14.34
C CYS A 137 20.86 -17.14 -14.60
N ARG A 138 20.67 -18.17 -13.76
CA ARG A 138 21.39 -19.45 -13.90
C ARG A 138 21.20 -20.08 -15.29
N LYS A 139 19.97 -20.13 -15.80
CA LYS A 139 19.67 -20.72 -17.12
C LYS A 139 20.37 -19.96 -18.24
N TRP A 140 20.31 -18.63 -18.21
CA TRP A 140 20.97 -17.78 -19.22
C TRP A 140 22.49 -17.94 -19.17
N ARG A 141 23.08 -18.09 -17.98
CA ARG A 141 24.50 -18.39 -17.82
C ARG A 141 24.88 -19.74 -18.43
N GLU A 142 24.15 -20.80 -18.11
CA GLU A 142 24.40 -22.14 -18.65
C GLU A 142 24.30 -22.13 -20.18
N VAL A 143 23.28 -21.47 -20.74
CA VAL A 143 23.12 -21.32 -22.19
C VAL A 143 24.24 -20.47 -22.80
N ALA A 144 24.55 -19.31 -22.21
CA ALA A 144 25.55 -18.39 -22.74
C ALA A 144 26.94 -19.02 -22.76
N ILE A 145 27.37 -19.65 -21.67
CA ILE A 145 28.67 -20.33 -21.58
C ILE A 145 28.70 -21.56 -22.50
N GLY A 146 27.59 -22.30 -22.59
CA GLY A 146 27.48 -23.51 -23.42
C GLY A 146 27.37 -23.24 -24.93
N THR A 147 27.33 -21.99 -25.38
CA THR A 147 27.15 -21.62 -26.79
C THR A 147 28.42 -20.94 -27.32
N PRO A 148 29.32 -21.66 -28.02
CA PRO A 148 30.62 -21.12 -28.47
C PRO A 148 30.53 -19.89 -29.36
N GLU A 149 29.46 -19.78 -30.17
CA GLU A 149 29.22 -18.65 -31.08
C GLU A 149 29.10 -17.31 -30.36
N ILE A 150 28.71 -17.30 -29.07
CA ILE A 150 28.64 -16.08 -28.25
C ILE A 150 30.03 -15.55 -27.91
N TRP A 151 31.04 -16.43 -27.88
CA TRP A 151 32.41 -16.15 -27.46
C TRP A 151 33.40 -16.19 -28.62
N SER A 152 32.93 -16.22 -29.87
CA SER A 152 33.79 -16.38 -31.04
C SER A 152 34.69 -15.17 -31.33
N SER A 153 34.44 -14.02 -30.69
CA SER A 153 35.24 -12.81 -30.82
C SER A 153 35.46 -12.13 -29.47
N ILE A 154 36.71 -12.10 -29.02
CA ILE A 154 37.16 -11.50 -27.75
C ILE A 154 38.40 -10.64 -28.07
N HIS A 155 38.26 -9.30 -28.05
CA HIS A 155 39.36 -8.33 -28.19
C HIS A 155 39.97 -7.90 -26.84
N LEU A 156 41.17 -8.35 -26.51
CA LEU A 156 41.86 -7.89 -25.30
C LEU A 156 42.58 -6.57 -25.60
N ASP A 157 42.16 -5.50 -24.91
CA ASP A 157 42.92 -4.24 -24.89
C ASP A 157 44.04 -4.35 -23.83
N PHE A 158 45.30 -4.24 -24.26
CA PHE A 158 46.49 -4.25 -23.42
C PHE A 158 47.07 -2.84 -23.25
#